data_AF-A0A9P5NYR2-F1
#
_entry.id   AF-A0A9P5NYR2-F1
#
_cell.length_a   1.000
_cell.length_b   1.000
_cell.length_c   1.000
_cell.angle_alpha   90.00
_cell.angle_beta   90.00
_cell.angle_gamma   90.00
#
_symmetry.space_group_name_H-M   'P 1'
#
loop_
_entity.id
_entity.type
_entity.pdbx_description
1 polymer ?
#
loop_
_entity_poly.entity_id
_entity_poly.type
_entity_poly.pdbx_seq_one_letter_code
_entity_poly.pdbx_strand_id
1 'polypeptide(L)'
;MTPIAAGSSVLPVTPIRFDHIDHHQSPEVMSSPKRGFAKAPELKQRLKVLHLSDFHIDPRYATGAEANCTSGLCCRANNHNNLSPNKILAPAPRYGAYLCDTPISLALAALEAVPALTGTKGTGFAFTVYTGDLVSHDPDNQLGRAYIEYTETILYDLFKRMLGSGPVYPASEIMIAITKLKMLLTRLEENLHSNSAGVNVFQGTTTMWPGLWQHENWIPESAVELARSHYAATW
;
A
#
# COMPACT_ATOMS: atom_id res chain seq x y z
N MET A 1 9.37 65.35 -4.50
CA MET A 1 9.85 64.16 -5.24
C MET A 1 8.95 63.00 -4.90
N THR A 2 8.37 62.41 -5.94
CA THR A 2 7.31 61.39 -6.00
C THR A 2 7.76 60.01 -5.47
N PRO A 3 6.86 59.18 -4.92
CA PRO A 3 7.20 57.79 -4.59
C PRO A 3 7.16 56.91 -5.85
N ILE A 4 8.18 56.06 -6.02
CA ILE A 4 8.31 55.08 -7.11
C ILE A 4 7.55 53.81 -6.71
N ALA A 5 6.53 53.45 -7.50
CA ALA A 5 5.82 52.19 -7.40
C ALA A 5 6.64 51.07 -8.09
N ALA A 6 6.91 49.99 -7.37
CA ALA A 6 7.48 48.77 -7.94
C ALA A 6 6.36 47.94 -8.60
N GLY A 7 6.34 47.91 -9.93
CA GLY A 7 5.45 47.05 -10.71
C GLY A 7 6.00 45.63 -10.80
N SER A 8 5.24 44.64 -10.36
CA SER A 8 5.52 43.22 -10.58
C SER A 8 4.81 42.77 -11.85
N SER A 9 5.53 42.67 -12.96
CA SER A 9 5.03 42.11 -14.23
C SER A 9 5.08 40.58 -14.16
N VAL A 10 3.92 39.92 -14.09
CA VAL A 10 3.78 38.48 -14.31
C VAL A 10 3.72 38.25 -15.82
N LEU A 11 4.66 37.47 -16.37
CA LEU A 11 4.66 37.08 -17.78
C LEU A 11 3.57 36.01 -18.02
N PRO A 12 2.80 36.10 -19.13
CA PRO A 12 1.81 35.08 -19.47
C PRO A 12 2.49 33.82 -20.03
N VAL A 13 2.04 32.64 -19.57
CA VAL A 13 2.46 31.34 -20.11
C VAL A 13 1.57 31.00 -21.30
N THR A 14 2.15 30.96 -22.50
CA THR A 14 1.47 30.53 -23.73
C THR A 14 1.55 29.00 -23.87
N PRO A 15 0.46 28.29 -24.20
CA PRO A 15 0.51 26.85 -24.46
C PRO A 15 1.29 26.55 -25.75
N ILE A 16 2.10 25.49 -25.74
CA ILE A 16 2.82 24.98 -26.90
C ILE A 16 1.81 24.32 -27.86
N ARG A 17 1.80 24.77 -29.11
CA ARG A 17 0.99 24.22 -30.21
C ARG A 17 1.88 23.33 -31.08
N PHE A 18 1.57 22.03 -31.15
CA PHE A 18 2.26 21.09 -32.03
C PHE A 18 1.58 21.05 -33.41
N ASP A 19 1.99 21.95 -34.30
CA ASP A 19 1.53 21.95 -35.70
C ASP A 19 2.70 21.53 -36.61
N HIS A 20 2.97 20.23 -36.76
CA HIS A 20 3.55 19.62 -37.98
C HIS A 20 3.71 18.10 -37.84
N ILE A 21 2.86 17.34 -38.53
CA ILE A 21 3.13 15.94 -38.92
C ILE A 21 2.73 15.83 -40.39
N ASP A 22 3.69 15.42 -41.23
CA ASP A 22 3.56 15.28 -42.69
C ASP A 22 2.42 14.34 -43.10
N HIS A 23 1.61 14.79 -44.06
CA HIS A 23 0.55 13.99 -44.68
C HIS A 23 1.11 13.03 -45.74
N HIS A 24 1.47 11.81 -45.34
CA HIS A 24 1.48 10.69 -46.28
C HIS A 24 0.05 10.17 -46.48
N GLN A 25 -0.42 10.16 -47.74
CA GLN A 25 -1.73 9.65 -48.15
C GLN A 25 -1.92 8.19 -47.70
N SER A 26 -2.95 7.95 -46.91
CA SER A 26 -3.40 6.60 -46.52
C SER A 26 -4.32 6.01 -47.61
N PRO A 27 -4.25 4.70 -47.90
CA PRO A 27 -5.15 4.05 -48.86
C PRO A 27 -6.59 4.03 -48.34
N GLU A 28 -7.56 4.08 -49.27
CA GLU A 28 -8.99 4.10 -48.99
C GLU A 28 -9.43 2.96 -48.05
N VAL A 29 -9.89 3.34 -46.86
CA VAL A 29 -10.42 2.40 -45.86
C VAL A 29 -11.81 1.95 -46.29
N MET A 30 -11.91 0.70 -46.73
CA MET A 30 -13.16 -0.02 -46.94
C MET A 30 -14.02 0.07 -45.68
N SER A 31 -15.21 0.68 -45.79
CA SER A 31 -16.06 0.98 -44.63
C SER A 31 -16.51 -0.29 -43.92
N SER A 32 -15.98 -0.54 -42.73
CA SER A 32 -16.48 -1.60 -41.85
C SER A 32 -17.91 -1.29 -41.40
N PRO A 33 -18.77 -2.30 -41.19
CA PRO A 33 -20.14 -2.07 -40.77
C PRO A 33 -20.13 -1.34 -39.42
N LYS A 34 -20.85 -0.22 -39.32
CA LYS A 34 -21.07 0.48 -38.05
C LYS A 34 -21.88 -0.44 -37.14
N ARG A 35 -21.21 -1.31 -36.37
CA ARG A 35 -21.80 -1.90 -35.17
C ARG A 35 -22.08 -0.75 -34.23
N GLY A 36 -23.35 -0.33 -34.16
CA GLY A 36 -23.79 0.63 -33.18
C GLY A 36 -23.45 0.07 -31.81
N PHE A 37 -22.46 0.67 -31.15
CA PHE A 37 -22.29 0.44 -29.72
C PHE A 37 -23.61 0.89 -29.08
N ALA A 38 -24.33 -0.06 -28.49
CA ALA A 38 -25.48 0.27 -27.67
C ALA A 38 -25.05 1.38 -26.72
N LYS A 39 -25.84 2.46 -26.66
CA LYS A 39 -25.60 3.57 -25.72
C LYS A 39 -25.44 2.91 -24.35
N ALA A 40 -24.28 3.10 -23.70
CA ALA A 40 -24.06 2.54 -22.38
C ALA A 40 -25.27 2.90 -21.50
N PRO A 41 -25.86 1.94 -20.76
CA PRO A 41 -27.06 2.20 -19.98
C PRO A 41 -26.82 3.43 -19.11
N GLU A 42 -27.81 4.32 -19.02
CA GLU A 42 -27.72 5.48 -18.13
C GLU A 42 -27.57 4.98 -16.69
N LEU A 43 -26.33 4.97 -16.19
CA LEU A 43 -25.99 4.58 -14.84
C LEU A 43 -26.57 5.62 -13.88
N LYS A 44 -27.72 5.31 -13.29
CA LYS A 44 -28.43 6.19 -12.33
C LYS A 44 -27.64 6.43 -11.04
N GLN A 45 -26.64 5.60 -10.73
CA GLN A 45 -25.79 5.76 -9.56
C GLN A 45 -24.38 5.18 -9.81
N ARG A 46 -23.35 5.93 -9.43
CA ARG A 46 -21.95 5.48 -9.47
C ARG A 46 -21.50 5.12 -8.05
N LEU A 47 -20.78 4.01 -7.93
CA LEU A 47 -20.16 3.60 -6.67
C LEU A 47 -18.76 4.20 -6.59
N LYS A 48 -18.37 4.63 -5.38
CA LYS A 48 -16.98 4.99 -5.07
C LYS A 48 -16.34 3.79 -4.40
N VAL A 49 -15.32 3.23 -5.04
CA VAL A 49 -14.53 2.10 -4.55
C VAL A 49 -13.13 2.61 -4.26
N LEU A 50 -12.62 2.32 -3.08
CA LEU A 50 -11.24 2.65 -2.72
C LEU A 50 -10.35 1.44 -3.03
N HIS A 51 -9.19 1.68 -3.64
CA HIS A 51 -8.18 0.66 -3.87
C HIS A 51 -6.87 1.13 -3.24
N LEU A 52 -6.33 0.33 -2.34
CA LEU A 52 -5.08 0.57 -1.61
C LEU A 52 -4.15 -0.63 -1.81
N SER A 53 -2.84 -0.39 -1.76
CA SER A 53 -1.81 -1.43 -1.88
C SER A 53 -0.49 -0.92 -1.30
N ASP A 54 0.44 -1.82 -0.99
CA ASP A 54 1.85 -1.55 -0.76
C ASP A 54 2.08 -0.44 0.27
N PHE A 55 1.36 -0.50 1.41
CA PHE A 55 1.51 0.53 2.44
C PHE A 55 2.91 0.52 3.05
N HIS A 56 3.53 -0.67 3.15
CA HIS A 56 4.85 -0.89 3.73
C HIS A 56 5.10 -0.01 4.96
N ILE A 57 4.28 -0.17 5.99
CA ILE A 57 4.45 0.62 7.20
C ILE A 57 5.73 0.17 7.92
N ASP A 58 6.55 1.14 8.29
CA ASP A 58 7.71 0.95 9.15
C ASP A 58 7.45 1.61 10.52
N PRO A 59 6.96 0.85 11.52
CA PRO A 59 6.83 1.34 12.89
C PRO A 59 8.16 1.71 13.55
N ARG A 60 9.30 1.30 12.98
CA ARG A 60 10.65 1.59 13.49
C ARG A 60 11.29 2.78 12.79
N TYR A 61 10.59 3.44 11.86
CA TYR A 61 11.05 4.66 11.22
C TYR A 61 11.35 5.73 12.26
N ALA A 62 12.54 6.32 12.19
CA ALA A 62 13.00 7.36 13.11
C ALA A 62 13.33 8.64 12.33
N THR A 63 12.52 9.69 12.53
CA THR A 63 12.81 11.02 11.99
C THR A 63 14.18 11.49 12.47
N GLY A 64 15.00 12.01 11.56
CA GLY A 64 16.36 12.43 11.81
C GLY A 64 17.42 11.32 11.72
N ALA A 65 17.04 10.03 11.64
CA ALA A 65 17.99 8.94 11.42
C ALA A 65 18.64 9.02 10.01
N GLU A 66 19.61 8.16 9.72
CA GLU A 66 20.27 8.15 8.42
C GLU A 66 19.33 7.65 7.31
N ALA A 67 19.07 8.50 6.31
CA ALA A 67 18.29 8.18 5.12
C ALA A 67 19.15 7.74 3.93
N ASN A 68 20.47 7.95 3.99
CA ASN A 68 21.46 7.51 3.00
C ASN A 68 22.39 6.44 3.61
N CYS A 69 21.81 5.38 4.14
CA CYS A 69 22.54 4.26 4.69
C CYS A 69 23.17 3.41 3.56
N THR A 70 24.11 2.54 3.90
CA THR A 70 24.77 1.64 2.92
C THR A 70 24.26 0.21 2.96
N SER A 71 23.30 -0.07 3.83
CA SER A 71 22.58 -1.35 3.87
C SER A 71 21.19 -1.18 3.24
N GLY A 72 20.30 -2.16 3.37
CA GLY A 72 18.96 -2.13 2.77
C GLY A 72 18.05 -1.01 3.31
N LEU A 73 17.06 -1.37 4.13
CA LEU A 73 16.05 -0.43 4.64
C LEU A 73 16.65 0.65 5.57
N CYS A 74 16.71 1.90 5.11
CA CYS A 74 17.26 3.04 5.86
C CYS A 74 16.22 3.68 6.83
N CYS A 75 16.51 4.89 7.35
CA CYS A 75 15.67 5.68 8.24
C CYS A 75 15.35 5.04 9.60
N ARG A 76 16.23 4.19 10.10
CA ARG A 76 16.12 3.58 11.44
C ARG A 76 17.30 3.98 12.30
N ALA A 77 17.06 4.08 13.60
CA ALA A 77 18.07 4.52 14.57
C ALA A 77 19.31 3.63 14.61
N ASN A 78 19.18 2.35 14.22
CA ASN A 78 20.24 1.34 14.22
C ASN A 78 20.86 1.10 12.83
N ASN A 79 20.58 1.95 11.84
CA ASN A 79 21.12 1.79 10.49
C ASN A 79 21.83 3.08 10.05
N HIS A 80 23.04 2.93 9.52
CA HIS A 80 23.92 4.05 9.21
C HIS A 80 24.62 3.85 7.87
N ASN A 81 25.29 4.90 7.41
CA ASN A 81 26.22 4.80 6.31
C ASN A 81 27.54 4.20 6.82
N ASN A 82 28.03 3.10 6.25
CA ASN A 82 29.27 2.44 6.69
C ASN A 82 30.51 3.33 6.53
N LEU A 83 30.48 4.31 5.62
CA LEU A 83 31.54 5.30 5.46
C LEU A 83 31.44 6.43 6.50
N SER A 84 30.35 6.50 7.26
CA SER A 84 30.07 7.55 8.25
C SER A 84 29.24 7.01 9.44
N PRO A 85 29.70 5.98 10.16
CA PRO A 85 28.89 5.27 11.15
C PRO A 85 28.46 6.15 12.34
N ASN A 86 29.22 7.20 12.64
CA ASN A 86 28.97 8.12 13.76
C ASN A 86 28.43 9.49 13.30
N LYS A 87 28.03 9.62 12.03
CA LYS A 87 27.58 10.89 11.46
C LYS A 87 26.44 10.66 10.47
N ILE A 88 25.32 11.32 10.72
CA ILE A 88 24.21 11.38 9.77
C ILE A 88 24.61 12.27 8.59
N LEU A 89 24.59 11.71 7.39
CA LEU A 89 24.83 12.38 6.11
C LEU A 89 23.54 12.99 5.56
N ALA A 90 22.43 12.23 5.64
CA ALA A 90 21.12 12.69 5.21
C ALA A 90 20.08 12.38 6.29
N PRO A 91 19.60 13.38 7.06
CA PRO A 91 18.60 13.13 8.10
C PRO A 91 17.24 12.77 7.48
N ALA A 92 16.65 11.68 7.96
CA ALA A 92 15.35 11.16 7.58
C ALA A 92 14.25 12.20 7.83
N PRO A 93 13.54 12.67 6.79
CA PRO A 93 12.46 13.63 6.94
C PRO A 93 11.26 13.06 7.71
N ARG A 94 10.35 13.92 8.17
CA ARG A 94 9.15 13.47 8.89
C ARG A 94 8.26 12.56 8.05
N TYR A 95 8.21 12.74 6.73
CA TYR A 95 7.26 12.07 5.84
C TYR A 95 7.90 11.08 4.87
N GLY A 96 9.09 10.55 5.20
CA GLY A 96 9.75 9.52 4.41
C GLY A 96 10.91 10.04 3.56
N ALA A 97 11.64 9.08 2.98
CA ALA A 97 12.73 9.27 2.04
C ALA A 97 12.81 8.06 1.10
N TYR A 98 13.51 8.19 -0.03
CA TYR A 98 13.50 7.18 -1.10
C TYR A 98 14.02 5.78 -0.71
N LEU A 99 14.92 5.68 0.27
CA LEU A 99 15.50 4.41 0.72
C LEU A 99 14.81 3.85 1.98
N CYS A 100 13.60 4.33 2.25
CA CYS A 100 12.89 4.06 3.50
C CYS A 100 11.45 3.67 3.21
N ASP A 101 10.92 2.80 4.06
CA ASP A 101 9.51 2.46 4.08
C ASP A 101 8.68 3.52 4.80
N THR A 102 7.35 3.37 4.73
CA THR A 102 6.37 4.40 5.10
C THR A 102 6.39 4.67 6.60
N PRO A 103 6.72 5.89 7.06
CA PRO A 103 6.50 6.25 8.45
C PRO A 103 5.00 6.42 8.75
N ILE A 104 4.61 6.22 10.01
CA ILE A 104 3.23 6.41 10.49
C ILE A 104 2.70 7.81 10.15
N SER A 105 3.54 8.84 10.18
CA SER A 105 3.21 10.20 9.79
C SER A 105 2.76 10.32 8.32
N LEU A 106 3.42 9.63 7.39
CA LEU A 106 3.04 9.62 5.98
C LEU A 106 1.75 8.82 5.79
N ALA A 107 1.65 7.63 6.41
CA ALA A 107 0.46 6.80 6.37
C ALA A 107 -0.79 7.57 6.84
N LEU A 108 -0.71 8.23 8.00
CA LEU A 108 -1.82 9.02 8.54
C LEU A 108 -2.17 10.21 7.65
N ALA A 109 -1.17 10.95 7.15
CA ALA A 109 -1.41 12.08 6.27
C ALA A 109 -2.13 11.65 4.96
N ALA A 110 -1.74 10.51 4.39
CA ALA A 110 -2.40 9.95 3.22
C ALA A 110 -3.86 9.56 3.52
N LEU A 111 -4.08 8.81 4.61
CA LEU A 111 -5.42 8.36 5.01
C LEU A 111 -6.35 9.53 5.36
N GLU A 112 -5.84 10.59 5.97
CA GLU A 112 -6.62 11.80 6.26
C GLU A 112 -7.01 12.57 4.98
N ALA A 113 -6.13 12.59 3.98
CA ALA A 113 -6.38 13.29 2.73
C ALA A 113 -7.42 12.60 1.83
N VAL A 114 -7.48 11.26 1.85
CA VAL A 114 -8.34 10.48 0.94
C VAL A 114 -9.81 10.92 0.98
N PRO A 115 -10.49 11.01 2.15
CA PRO A 115 -11.90 11.42 2.18
C PRO A 115 -12.15 12.85 1.70
N ALA A 116 -11.19 13.75 1.94
CA ALA A 116 -11.27 15.13 1.52
C ALA A 116 -11.14 15.26 -0.02
N LEU A 117 -10.15 14.57 -0.60
CA LEU A 117 -9.86 14.63 -2.04
C LEU A 117 -10.89 13.88 -2.89
N THR A 118 -11.51 12.85 -2.34
CA THR A 118 -12.50 12.03 -3.06
C THR A 118 -13.95 12.43 -2.78
N GLY A 119 -14.18 13.42 -1.91
CA GLY A 119 -15.52 13.83 -1.49
C GLY A 119 -16.31 12.69 -0.85
N THR A 120 -15.66 11.87 -0.02
CA THR A 120 -16.27 10.77 0.74
C THR A 120 -16.33 11.04 2.24
N LYS A 121 -15.90 12.23 2.69
CA LYS A 121 -16.04 12.66 4.08
C LYS A 121 -17.50 12.53 4.55
N GLY A 122 -17.73 11.68 5.55
CA GLY A 122 -19.05 11.43 6.14
C GLY A 122 -19.95 10.44 5.37
N THR A 123 -19.68 10.18 4.08
CA THR A 123 -20.43 9.20 3.28
C THR A 123 -19.70 7.87 3.12
N GLY A 124 -18.36 7.88 3.22
CA GLY A 124 -17.54 6.71 3.04
C GLY A 124 -17.41 6.23 1.59
N PHE A 125 -16.80 5.05 1.46
CA PHE A 125 -16.72 4.27 0.21
C PHE A 125 -17.66 3.08 0.27
N ALA A 126 -18.16 2.63 -0.89
CA ALA A 126 -19.03 1.45 -0.97
C ALA A 126 -18.32 0.20 -0.43
N PHE A 127 -17.06 0.03 -0.82
CA PHE A 127 -16.13 -0.95 -0.27
C PHE A 127 -14.69 -0.54 -0.58
N THR A 128 -13.74 -1.21 0.05
CA THR A 128 -12.30 -1.07 -0.23
C THR A 128 -11.71 -2.38 -0.71
N VAL A 129 -10.82 -2.30 -1.69
CA VAL A 129 -9.93 -3.39 -2.08
C VAL A 129 -8.55 -3.06 -1.53
N TYR A 130 -7.92 -4.00 -0.84
CA TYR A 130 -6.56 -3.85 -0.35
C TYR A 130 -5.68 -4.99 -0.86
N THR A 131 -4.68 -4.71 -1.68
CA THR A 131 -3.89 -5.77 -2.34
C THR A 131 -2.60 -6.18 -1.61
N GLY A 132 -2.50 -5.89 -0.32
CA GLY A 132 -1.45 -6.44 0.54
C GLY A 132 -0.17 -5.60 0.60
N ASP A 133 0.90 -6.24 1.07
CA ASP A 133 2.22 -5.66 1.35
C ASP A 133 2.17 -4.55 2.42
N LEU A 134 1.71 -4.96 3.62
CA LEU A 134 1.60 -4.10 4.80
C LEU A 134 2.95 -3.84 5.47
N VAL A 135 3.78 -4.87 5.61
CA VAL A 135 5.01 -4.81 6.40
C VAL A 135 6.14 -4.11 5.65
N SER A 136 7.03 -3.45 6.37
CA SER A 136 8.30 -2.97 5.81
C SER A 136 9.21 -4.10 5.35
N HIS A 137 10.18 -3.74 4.51
CA HIS A 137 11.23 -4.55 3.90
C HIS A 137 12.34 -4.94 4.90
N ASP A 138 11.93 -5.47 6.04
CA ASP A 138 12.84 -6.06 7.01
C ASP A 138 13.45 -7.38 6.49
N PRO A 139 14.69 -7.70 6.89
CA PRO A 139 15.19 -9.05 6.70
C PRO A 139 14.34 -10.07 7.49
N ASP A 140 14.25 -11.30 6.99
CA ASP A 140 13.34 -12.34 7.53
C ASP A 140 13.53 -12.57 9.04
N ASN A 141 14.74 -12.43 9.56
CA ASN A 141 15.04 -12.59 10.98
C ASN A 141 14.52 -11.45 11.88
N GLN A 142 14.01 -10.37 11.29
CA GLN A 142 13.39 -9.22 11.98
C GLN A 142 11.87 -9.13 11.77
N LEU A 143 11.30 -9.99 10.90
CA LEU A 143 9.87 -10.13 10.64
C LEU A 143 9.24 -11.19 11.56
N GLY A 144 9.21 -10.89 12.87
CA GLY A 144 8.56 -11.75 13.86
C GLY A 144 7.03 -11.65 13.81
N ARG A 145 6.35 -12.68 14.35
CA ARG A 145 4.87 -12.72 14.44
C ARG A 145 4.28 -11.45 15.07
N ALA A 146 4.81 -11.01 16.21
CA ALA A 146 4.30 -9.82 16.90
C ALA A 146 4.46 -8.53 16.08
N TYR A 147 5.49 -8.45 15.24
CA TYR A 147 5.69 -7.30 14.35
C TYR A 147 4.61 -7.26 13.27
N ILE A 148 4.38 -8.40 12.62
CA ILE A 148 3.36 -8.59 11.59
C ILE A 148 1.97 -8.30 12.16
N GLU A 149 1.63 -8.90 13.29
CA GLU A 149 0.36 -8.68 14.01
C GLU A 149 0.15 -7.20 14.35
N TYR A 150 1.20 -6.52 14.81
CA TYR A 150 1.14 -5.09 15.10
C TYR A 150 0.85 -4.27 13.83
N THR A 151 1.62 -4.47 12.75
CA THR A 151 1.46 -3.71 11.50
C THR A 151 0.09 -3.90 10.86
N GLU A 152 -0.44 -5.12 10.90
CA GLU A 152 -1.77 -5.43 10.37
C GLU A 152 -2.85 -4.78 11.21
N THR A 153 -2.78 -4.93 12.53
CA THR A 153 -3.77 -4.38 13.45
C THR A 153 -3.88 -2.87 13.29
N ILE A 154 -2.74 -2.16 13.24
CA ILE A 154 -2.77 -0.71 13.10
C ILE A 154 -3.34 -0.26 11.76
N LEU A 155 -2.96 -0.89 10.65
CA LEU A 155 -3.36 -0.41 9.32
C LEU A 155 -4.84 -0.70 9.06
N TYR A 156 -5.34 -1.89 9.44
CA TYR A 156 -6.76 -2.18 9.29
C TYR A 156 -7.64 -1.34 10.21
N ASP A 157 -7.21 -1.10 11.45
CA ASP A 157 -7.93 -0.19 12.36
C ASP A 157 -7.96 1.24 11.79
N LEU A 158 -6.84 1.73 11.26
CA LEU A 158 -6.76 3.05 10.62
C LEU A 158 -7.64 3.13 9.36
N PHE A 159 -7.63 2.11 8.49
CA PHE A 159 -8.48 2.08 7.31
C PHE A 159 -9.96 2.19 7.70
N LYS A 160 -10.38 1.39 8.69
CA LYS A 160 -11.75 1.40 9.19
C LYS A 160 -12.14 2.78 9.75
N ARG A 161 -11.30 3.37 10.59
CA ARG A 161 -11.62 4.62 11.29
C ARG A 161 -11.57 5.84 10.39
N MET A 162 -10.58 5.93 9.52
CA MET A 162 -10.28 7.16 8.78
C MET A 162 -11.02 7.24 7.45
N LEU A 163 -11.23 6.11 6.77
CA LEU A 163 -11.75 6.11 5.41
C LEU A 163 -13.27 5.97 5.36
N GLY A 164 -13.89 5.51 6.45
CA GLY A 164 -15.32 5.19 6.46
C GLY A 164 -15.67 4.23 5.32
N SER A 165 -14.72 3.42 4.88
CA SER A 165 -14.95 2.38 3.91
C SER A 165 -15.94 1.39 4.52
N GLY A 166 -16.93 0.94 3.76
CA GLY A 166 -17.69 -0.25 4.13
C GLY A 166 -16.77 -1.49 4.28
N PRO A 167 -17.18 -2.69 3.86
CA PRO A 167 -16.31 -3.86 3.96
C PRO A 167 -14.97 -3.62 3.24
N VAL A 168 -13.87 -4.06 3.87
CA VAL A 168 -12.53 -4.10 3.27
C VAL A 168 -12.28 -5.51 2.78
N TYR A 169 -11.94 -5.65 1.50
CA TYR A 169 -11.63 -6.91 0.84
C TYR A 169 -10.12 -6.97 0.55
N PRO A 170 -9.35 -7.59 1.44
CA PRO A 170 -7.93 -7.78 1.22
C PRO A 170 -7.65 -8.96 0.26
N ALA A 171 -6.60 -8.82 -0.55
CA ALA A 171 -6.01 -9.87 -1.37
C ALA A 171 -4.62 -10.25 -0.81
N SER A 172 -4.18 -11.49 -1.08
CA SER A 172 -2.98 -12.11 -0.49
C SER A 172 -1.70 -11.26 -0.60
N GLU A 173 -0.93 -11.25 0.48
CA GLU A 173 0.34 -10.51 0.59
C GLU A 173 1.53 -11.38 0.18
N ILE A 174 2.21 -11.02 -0.89
CA ILE A 174 3.30 -11.83 -1.46
C ILE A 174 4.50 -11.86 -0.51
N MET A 175 4.79 -10.74 0.18
CA MET A 175 5.89 -10.63 1.14
C MET A 175 5.66 -11.55 2.34
N ILE A 176 4.44 -11.56 2.88
CA ILE A 176 4.07 -12.40 4.02
C ILE A 176 4.10 -13.88 3.63
N ALA A 177 3.66 -14.24 2.41
CA ALA A 177 3.71 -15.61 1.92
C ALA A 177 5.16 -16.14 1.83
N ILE A 178 6.10 -15.32 1.37
CA ILE A 178 7.52 -15.69 1.23
C ILE A 178 8.18 -15.85 2.59
N THR A 179 8.01 -14.91 3.53
CA THR A 179 8.56 -15.04 4.89
C THR A 179 7.97 -16.26 5.60
N LYS A 180 6.67 -16.55 5.41
CA LYS A 180 6.03 -17.78 5.92
C LYS A 180 6.63 -19.05 5.33
N LEU A 181 6.89 -19.08 4.02
CA LEU A 181 7.51 -20.25 3.37
C LEU A 181 8.93 -20.50 3.92
N LYS A 182 9.71 -19.43 4.12
CA LYS A 182 11.07 -19.54 4.69
C LYS A 182 11.05 -20.01 6.14
N MET A 183 10.17 -19.44 6.99
CA MET A 183 10.00 -19.89 8.38
C MET A 183 9.54 -21.35 8.47
N LEU A 184 8.69 -21.79 7.54
CA LEU A 184 8.27 -23.18 7.43
C LEU A 184 9.44 -24.09 7.05
N LEU A 185 10.25 -23.70 6.06
CA LEU A 185 11.42 -24.46 5.63
C LEU A 185 12.44 -24.62 6.77
N THR A 186 12.77 -23.53 7.49
CA THR A 186 13.69 -23.59 8.64
C THR A 186 13.16 -24.50 9.76
N ARG A 187 11.85 -24.48 10.04
CA ARG A 187 11.25 -25.36 11.07
C ARG A 187 11.08 -26.81 10.62
N LEU A 188 10.93 -27.07 9.32
CA LEU A 188 10.96 -28.42 8.76
C LEU A 188 12.37 -29.01 8.86
N GLU A 189 13.41 -28.21 8.62
CA GLU A 189 14.80 -28.61 8.82
C GLU A 189 15.10 -28.91 10.30
N GLU A 190 14.61 -28.11 11.24
CA GLU A 190 14.73 -28.37 12.68
C GLU A 190 13.99 -29.66 13.11
N ASN A 191 12.77 -29.89 12.61
CA ASN A 191 11.98 -31.09 12.92
C ASN A 191 12.45 -32.37 12.20
N LEU A 192 13.24 -32.26 11.14
CA LEU A 192 13.93 -33.41 10.55
C LEU A 192 15.08 -33.91 11.45
N HIS A 193 15.61 -33.05 12.32
CA HIS A 193 16.69 -33.38 13.26
C HIS A 193 16.19 -33.76 14.66
N SER A 194 14.98 -33.35 15.06
CA SER A 194 14.32 -33.81 16.28
C SER A 194 13.04 -34.57 15.95
N ASN A 195 12.95 -35.85 16.32
CA ASN A 195 11.74 -36.71 16.19
C ASN A 195 10.54 -36.20 17.03
N SER A 196 10.11 -34.96 16.83
CA SER A 196 8.97 -34.33 17.51
C SER A 196 7.81 -34.20 16.54
N ALA A 197 6.65 -34.67 16.99
CA ALA A 197 5.38 -34.66 16.27
C ALA A 197 5.05 -33.28 15.68
N GLY A 198 4.52 -33.30 14.45
CA GLY A 198 4.30 -32.15 13.58
C GLY A 198 3.69 -30.94 14.28
N VAL A 199 4.44 -29.84 14.30
CA VAL A 199 3.92 -28.52 14.65
C VAL A 199 3.10 -28.00 13.48
N ASN A 200 1.81 -27.74 13.69
CA ASN A 200 0.90 -27.14 12.70
C ASN A 200 1.23 -25.65 12.53
N VAL A 201 2.33 -25.34 11.85
CA VAL A 201 2.87 -23.97 11.65
C VAL A 201 1.88 -23.05 10.91
N PHE A 202 0.94 -23.63 10.16
CA PHE A 202 -0.05 -22.88 9.40
C PHE A 202 -1.23 -22.36 10.23
N GLN A 203 -1.59 -23.00 11.35
CA GLN A 203 -2.80 -22.66 12.09
C GLN A 203 -2.77 -21.28 12.77
N GLY A 204 -1.58 -20.76 13.13
CA GLY A 204 -1.49 -19.53 13.93
C GLY A 204 -1.80 -18.24 13.16
N THR A 205 -1.68 -18.24 11.82
CA THR A 205 -1.84 -17.03 10.99
C THR A 205 -2.99 -17.15 9.99
N THR A 206 -3.33 -18.35 9.48
CA THR A 206 -4.54 -18.55 8.66
C THR A 206 -5.85 -18.37 9.45
N THR A 207 -5.78 -18.42 10.78
CA THR A 207 -6.91 -18.17 11.68
C THR A 207 -7.09 -16.69 12.02
N MET A 208 -6.02 -15.90 11.93
CA MET A 208 -6.03 -14.51 12.39
C MET A 208 -6.80 -13.60 11.44
N TRP A 209 -6.52 -13.65 10.14
CA TRP A 209 -7.15 -12.74 9.17
C TRP A 209 -8.65 -12.98 9.03
N PRO A 210 -9.13 -14.22 8.80
CA PRO A 210 -10.56 -14.46 8.70
C PRO A 210 -11.28 -14.16 10.01
N GLY A 211 -10.63 -14.39 11.16
CA GLY A 211 -11.17 -14.03 12.47
C GLY A 211 -11.30 -12.51 12.67
N LEU A 212 -10.28 -11.73 12.28
CA LEU A 212 -10.33 -10.27 12.29
C LEU A 212 -11.41 -9.75 11.35
N TRP A 213 -11.45 -10.22 10.11
CA TRP A 213 -12.44 -9.77 9.12
C TRP A 213 -13.87 -10.14 9.52
N GLN A 214 -14.05 -11.29 10.18
CA GLN A 214 -15.34 -11.67 10.78
C GLN A 214 -15.70 -10.72 11.93
N HIS A 215 -14.78 -10.48 12.87
CA HIS A 215 -15.00 -9.58 14.00
C HIS A 215 -15.40 -8.17 13.54
N GLU A 216 -14.78 -7.69 12.46
CA GLU A 216 -15.09 -6.38 11.88
C GLU A 216 -16.37 -6.36 11.01
N ASN A 217 -17.06 -7.50 10.87
CA ASN A 217 -18.23 -7.72 10.00
C ASN A 217 -17.95 -7.45 8.50
N TRP A 218 -16.72 -7.68 8.04
CA TRP A 218 -16.35 -7.54 6.62
C TRP A 218 -16.70 -8.78 5.80
N ILE A 219 -16.68 -9.96 6.43
CA ILE A 219 -17.09 -11.23 5.84
C ILE A 219 -18.09 -11.97 6.75
N PRO A 220 -19.07 -12.70 6.19
CA PRO A 220 -19.99 -13.52 6.99
C PRO A 220 -19.27 -14.77 7.53
N GLU A 221 -19.80 -15.35 8.62
CA GLU A 221 -19.27 -16.57 9.23
C GLU A 221 -19.08 -17.73 8.22
N SER A 222 -20.00 -17.86 7.26
CA SER A 222 -19.92 -18.86 6.20
C SER A 222 -18.71 -18.69 5.25
N ALA A 223 -18.17 -17.48 5.12
CA ALA A 223 -17.00 -17.20 4.30
C ALA A 223 -15.68 -17.34 5.08
N VAL A 224 -15.74 -17.42 6.41
CA VAL A 224 -14.55 -17.49 7.26
C VAL A 224 -13.80 -18.80 7.06
N GLU A 225 -14.51 -19.93 6.99
CA GLU A 225 -13.87 -21.24 6.82
C GLU A 225 -13.18 -21.36 5.45
N LEU A 226 -13.80 -20.80 4.40
CA LEU A 226 -13.19 -20.69 3.09
C LEU A 226 -11.96 -19.75 3.11
N ALA A 227 -12.05 -18.61 3.80
CA ALA A 227 -10.92 -17.69 3.94
C ALA A 227 -9.78 -18.26 4.82
N ARG A 228 -10.07 -19.20 5.73
CA ARG A 228 -9.06 -19.95 6.48
C ARG A 228 -8.37 -21.00 5.61
N SER A 229 -9.12 -21.67 4.74
CA SER A 229 -8.61 -22.75 3.88
C SER A 229 -7.91 -22.24 2.61
N HIS A 230 -8.26 -21.04 2.14
CA HIS A 230 -7.62 -20.36 1.00
C HIS A 230 -6.86 -19.13 1.50
N TYR A 231 -5.53 -19.11 1.32
CA TYR A 231 -4.56 -18.15 1.87
C TYR A 231 -4.75 -16.67 1.46
N ALA A 232 -5.89 -16.07 1.84
CA ALA A 232 -6.37 -14.75 1.42
C ALA A 232 -6.77 -14.70 -0.07
N ALA A 233 -8.06 -14.95 -0.34
CA ALA A 233 -8.78 -14.57 -1.55
C ALA A 233 -8.05 -14.79 -2.89
N THR A 234 -8.03 -16.03 -3.37
CA THR A 234 -8.03 -16.29 -4.81
C THR A 234 -9.47 -16.60 -5.21
N TRP A 235 -10.07 -15.73 -6.03
CA TRP A 235 -11.25 -16.10 -6.82
C TRP A 235 -10.89 -17.21 -7.81
#